data_AF-A0A1V4VRC3-F1
#
_entry.id   AF-A0A1V4VRC3-F1
#
_cell.length_a   1.000
_cell.length_b   1.000
_cell.length_c   1.000
_cell.angle_alpha   90.00
_cell.angle_beta   90.00
_cell.angle_gamma   90.00
#
_symmetry.space_group_name_H-M   'P 1'
#
loop_
_entity.id
_entity.type
_entity.pdbx_description
1 polymer ?
#
loop_
_entity_poly.entity_id
_entity_poly.type
_entity_poly.pdbx_seq_one_letter_code
_entity_poly.pdbx_strand_id
1 'polypeptide(L)'
;MAVCTDRIWEEFRTPLKNFIKKRIPNELDTDDVLQEVFVKIHNNIGSLTDDNKIHAWIYRITRNTIADYYRKMIKFFLRQSCRKN
;
A
#
# COMPACT_ATOMS: atom_id res chain seq x y z
N MET A 1 -17.38 9.31 15.06
CA MET A 1 -17.20 7.89 15.45
C MET A 1 -16.36 7.21 14.38
N ALA A 2 -15.07 7.02 14.65
CA ALA A 2 -14.06 6.56 13.67
C ALA A 2 -13.65 5.08 13.88
N VAL A 3 -14.58 4.23 14.32
CA VAL A 3 -14.26 2.96 15.01
C VAL A 3 -13.97 1.76 14.05
N CYS A 4 -13.82 1.97 12.74
CA CYS A 4 -13.62 0.86 11.80
C CYS A 4 -12.18 0.69 11.30
N THR A 5 -11.36 1.75 11.25
CA THR A 5 -9.99 1.65 10.70
C THR A 5 -8.96 1.20 11.73
N ASP A 6 -9.15 1.56 13.01
CA ASP A 6 -8.20 1.19 14.07
C ASP A 6 -8.07 -0.34 14.24
N ARG A 7 -9.17 -1.08 14.11
CA ARG A 7 -9.15 -2.55 14.15
C ARG A 7 -8.36 -3.14 12.99
N ILE A 8 -8.53 -2.59 11.78
CA ILE A 8 -7.78 -3.01 10.60
C ILE A 8 -6.30 -2.70 10.79
N TRP A 9 -5.97 -1.57 11.42
CA TRP A 9 -4.58 -1.23 11.74
C TRP A 9 -3.94 -2.26 12.65
N GLU A 10 -4.56 -2.56 13.80
CA GLU A 10 -4.03 -3.54 14.76
C GLU A 10 -3.87 -4.93 14.15
N GLU A 11 -4.84 -5.36 13.33
CA GLU A 11 -4.80 -6.69 12.72
C GLU A 11 -3.79 -6.79 11.55
N PHE A 12 -3.76 -5.79 10.67
CA PHE A 12 -3.06 -5.91 9.39
C PHE A 12 -1.71 -5.19 9.34
N ARG A 13 -1.37 -4.29 10.27
CA ARG A 13 -0.12 -3.53 10.22
C ARG A 13 1.11 -4.44 10.12
N THR A 14 1.26 -5.38 11.04
CA THR A 14 2.43 -6.27 11.09
C THR A 14 2.45 -7.26 9.91
N PRO A 15 1.35 -7.98 9.58
CA PRO A 15 1.30 -8.84 8.40
C PRO A 15 1.62 -8.11 7.10
N LEU A 16 1.06 -6.91 6.89
CA LEU A 16 1.29 -6.13 5.68
C LEU A 16 2.72 -5.58 5.61
N LYS A 17 3.26 -5.05 6.72
CA LYS A 17 4.66 -4.59 6.76
C LYS A 17 5.61 -5.72 6.36
N ASN A 18 5.42 -6.92 6.92
CA ASN A 18 6.23 -8.10 6.58
C ASN A 18 6.04 -8.53 5.11
N PHE A 19 4.81 -8.46 4.59
CA PHE A 19 4.51 -8.78 3.19
C PHE A 19 5.16 -7.79 2.21
N ILE A 20 5.18 -6.50 2.55
CA ILE A 20 5.80 -5.43 1.76
C ILE A 20 7.33 -5.54 1.83
N LYS A 21 7.90 -5.72 3.04
CA LYS A 21 9.35 -5.87 3.25
C LYS A 21 9.97 -7.04 2.46
N LYS A 22 9.21 -8.09 2.19
CA LYS A 22 9.64 -9.21 1.33
C LYS A 22 9.75 -8.83 -0.16
N ARG A 23 9.20 -7.70 -0.57
CA ARG A 23 9.19 -7.22 -1.96
C ARG A 23 10.03 -5.96 -2.12
N ILE A 24 9.93 -5.03 -1.17
CA ILE A 24 10.67 -3.77 -1.17
C ILE A 24 11.88 -3.91 -0.24
N PRO A 25 13.11 -3.76 -0.76
CA PRO A 25 14.32 -4.03 0.01
C PRO A 25 14.65 -2.95 1.05
N ASN A 26 14.20 -1.71 0.83
CA ASN A 26 14.44 -0.57 1.73
C ASN A 26 13.33 -0.48 2.79
N GLU A 27 13.74 -0.25 4.04
CA GLU A 27 12.82 -0.12 5.17
C GLU A 27 12.04 1.21 5.15
N LEU A 28 12.67 2.31 4.74
CA LEU A 28 11.97 3.60 4.60
C LEU A 28 10.87 3.52 3.53
N ASP A 29 11.21 2.98 2.35
CA ASP A 29 10.24 2.78 1.28
C ASP A 29 9.13 1.78 1.69
N THR A 30 9.46 0.80 2.54
CA THR A 30 8.47 -0.14 3.09
C THR A 30 7.44 0.58 3.96
N ASP A 31 7.90 1.46 4.85
CA ASP A 31 7.02 2.21 5.75
C ASP A 31 6.19 3.25 4.99
N ASP A 32 6.76 3.91 3.99
CA ASP A 32 6.05 4.82 3.08
C ASP A 32 4.93 4.08 2.31
N VAL A 33 5.24 2.92 1.74
CA VAL A 33 4.26 2.09 1.02
C VAL A 33 3.18 1.56 1.96
N LEU A 34 3.56 1.13 3.17
CA LEU A 34 2.59 0.70 4.19
C LEU A 34 1.61 1.82 4.53
N GLN A 35 2.10 3.05 4.69
CA GLN A 35 1.26 4.22 4.93
C GLN A 35 0.31 4.48 3.74
N GLU A 36 0.81 4.44 2.50
CA GLU A 36 -0.02 4.63 1.30
C GLU A 36 -1.12 3.56 1.20
N VAL A 37 -0.82 2.30 1.60
CA VAL A 37 -1.82 1.23 1.68
C VAL A 37 -2.94 1.56 2.66
N PHE A 38 -2.61 2.00 3.88
CA PHE A 38 -3.63 2.34 4.88
C PHE A 38 -4.48 3.55 4.49
N VAL A 39 -3.88 4.58 3.87
CA VAL A 39 -4.64 5.71 3.30
C VAL A 39 -5.63 5.22 2.25
N LYS A 40 -5.20 4.34 1.34
CA LYS A 40 -6.10 3.75 0.32
C LYS A 40 -7.20 2.90 0.95
N ILE A 41 -6.90 2.13 1.99
CA ILE A 41 -7.90 1.36 2.73
C ILE A 41 -8.93 2.30 3.35
N HIS A 42 -8.51 3.31 4.11
CA HIS A 42 -9.40 4.24 4.78
C HIS A 42 -10.32 4.97 3.78
N ASN A 43 -9.77 5.40 2.65
CA ASN A 43 -10.55 6.11 1.62
C ASN A 43 -11.56 5.22 0.89
N ASN A 44 -11.32 3.91 0.82
CA ASN A 44 -12.17 2.99 0.04
C ASN A 44 -12.98 2.02 0.92
N ILE A 45 -12.81 2.03 2.25
CA ILE A 45 -13.48 1.07 3.14
C ILE A 45 -15.01 1.18 3.06
N GLY A 46 -15.55 2.39 2.83
CA GLY A 46 -16.99 2.60 2.64
C GLY A 46 -17.57 1.98 1.36
N SER A 47 -16.71 1.54 0.43
CA SER A 47 -17.15 0.82 -0.78
C SER A 47 -17.23 -0.71 -0.59
N LEU A 48 -16.75 -1.22 0.55
CA LEU A 48 -16.79 -2.64 0.85
C LEU A 48 -18.19 -3.00 1.36
N THR A 49 -18.92 -3.78 0.58
CA THR A 49 -20.27 -4.27 0.93
C THR A 49 -20.26 -5.64 1.60
N ASP A 50 -19.14 -6.37 1.56
CA ASP A 50 -19.00 -7.73 2.10
C ASP A 50 -17.73 -7.84 2.95
N ASP A 51 -17.92 -7.82 4.27
CA ASP A 51 -16.85 -7.90 5.26
C ASP A 51 -16.08 -9.23 5.19
N ASN A 52 -16.69 -10.31 4.68
CA ASN A 52 -16.01 -11.60 4.55
C ASN A 52 -14.88 -11.55 3.51
N LYS A 53 -14.89 -10.55 2.61
CA LYS A 53 -13.85 -10.36 1.58
C LYS A 53 -12.79 -9.35 1.98
N ILE A 54 -12.82 -8.83 3.20
CA ILE A 54 -11.92 -7.74 3.63
C ILE A 54 -10.44 -8.11 3.50
N HIS A 55 -10.03 -9.31 3.92
CA HIS A 55 -8.64 -9.76 3.77
C HIS A 55 -8.19 -9.75 2.31
N ALA A 56 -8.95 -10.41 1.43
CA ALA A 56 -8.62 -10.49 0.00
C ALA A 56 -8.56 -9.09 -0.65
N TRP A 57 -9.48 -8.22 -0.26
CA TRP A 57 -9.55 -6.83 -0.73
C TRP A 57 -8.35 -5.99 -0.25
N ILE A 58 -7.96 -6.09 1.02
CA ILE A 58 -6.78 -5.42 1.58
C ILE A 58 -5.51 -5.86 0.83
N TYR A 59 -5.28 -7.16 0.68
CA TYR A 59 -4.11 -7.66 -0.04
C TYR A 59 -4.12 -7.30 -1.53
N ARG A 60 -5.29 -7.07 -2.13
CA ARG A 60 -5.40 -6.53 -3.49
C ARG A 60 -4.91 -5.08 -3.53
N ILE A 61 -5.33 -4.24 -2.59
CA ILE A 61 -4.83 -2.87 -2.46
C ILE A 61 -3.31 -2.88 -2.26
N THR A 62 -2.79 -3.70 -1.33
CA THR A 62 -1.35 -3.77 -1.07
C THR A 62 -0.55 -4.14 -2.32
N ARG A 63 -0.99 -5.16 -3.08
CA ARG A 63 -0.32 -5.55 -4.33
C ARG A 63 -0.35 -4.44 -5.37
N ASN A 64 -1.48 -3.75 -5.52
CA ASN A 64 -1.60 -2.62 -6.44
C ASN A 64 -0.67 -1.47 -6.04
N THR A 65 -0.60 -1.13 -4.75
CA THR A 65 0.30 -0.08 -4.25
C THR A 65 1.77 -0.42 -4.48
N ILE A 66 2.18 -1.68 -4.26
CA ILE A 66 3.55 -2.13 -4.56
C ILE A 66 3.85 -2.00 -6.07
N ALA A 67 2.91 -2.40 -6.94
CA ALA A 67 3.07 -2.24 -8.37
C ALA A 67 3.18 -0.75 -8.78
N ASP A 68 2.36 0.12 -8.17
CA ASP A 68 2.41 1.57 -8.38
C ASP A 68 3.74 2.17 -7.92
N TYR A 69 4.28 1.72 -6.79
CA TYR A 69 5.60 2.12 -6.31
C TYR A 69 6.69 1.87 -7.36
N TYR A 70 6.77 0.64 -7.91
CA TYR A 70 7.76 0.34 -8.95
C TYR A 70 7.51 1.11 -10.26
N ARG A 71 6.25 1.32 -10.65
CA ARG A 71 5.92 2.16 -11.82
C ARG A 71 6.39 3.61 -11.63
N LYS A 72 6.21 4.18 -10.43
CA LYS A 72 6.69 5.52 -10.09
C LYS A 72 8.23 5.58 -10.16
N MET A 73 8.93 4.56 -9.65
CA MET A 73 10.40 4.49 -9.75
C MET A 73 10.91 4.47 -11.19
N ILE A 74 10.32 3.61 -12.04
CA ILE A 74 10.69 3.54 -13.46
C ILE A 74 10.42 4.88 -14.15
N LYS A 75 9.24 5.47 -13.93
CA LYS A 75 8.89 6.77 -14.51
C LYS A 75 9.83 7.88 -14.05
N PHE A 76 10.24 7.87 -12.78
CA PHE A 76 11.22 8.82 -12.25
C PHE A 76 12.57 8.69 -12.94
N PHE A 77 13.06 7.46 -13.10
CA PHE A 77 14.31 7.18 -13.80
C PHE A 77 14.27 7.62 -15.28
N LEU A 78 13.19 7.29 -16.00
CA LEU A 78 13.01 7.68 -17.40
C LEU A 78 12.84 9.21 -17.58
N ARG A 79 12.29 9.91 -16.60
CA ARG A 79 12.20 11.39 -16.64
C ARG A 79 13.56 12.05 -16.45
N GLN A 80 14.39 11.51 -15.58
CA GLN A 80 15.73 12.04 -15.29
C GLN A 80 16.69 11.85 -16.47
N SER A 81 16.56 10.76 -17.24
CA SER A 81 17.39 10.54 -18.43
C SER A 81 17.11 11.55 -19.55
N CYS A 82 15.86 12.00 -19.73
CA CYS A 82 15.52 13.05 -20.70
C CYS A 82 15.96 14.46 -20.30
N ARG A 83 16.25 14.73 -19.01
CA ARG A 83 16.58 16.08 -18.53
C ARG A 83 18.08 16.42 -18.61
N LYS A 84 18.92 15.44 -18.95
CA LYS A 84 20.38 15.57 -19.04
C LYS A 84 20.90 15.73 -20.49
N ASN A 85 20.05 16.15 -21.43
CA ASN A 85 20.45 16.47 -22.79
C ASN A 85 20.07 17.90 -23.14
#